data_AF-A0A3A4UYZ7-F1
#
_entry.id   AF-A0A3A4UYZ7-F1
#
_cell.length_a   1.000
_cell.length_b   1.000
_cell.length_c   1.000
_cell.angle_alpha   90.00
_cell.angle_beta   90.00
_cell.angle_gamma   90.00
#
_symmetry.space_group_name_H-M   'P 1'
#
loop_
_entity.id
_entity.type
_entity.pdbx_description
1 polymer ?
#
loop_
_entity_poly.entity_id
_entity_poly.type
_entity_poly.pdbx_seq_one_letter_code
_entity_poly.pdbx_strand_id
1 'polypeptide(L)'
;MALSQKTNTRLQILKTQENLFFYPHQAVQKAYERIYKKGETQVGWPKGVERYKENYVDNTCAFVGIALGDEGKGRLVDNKIEEMLQNPGIEKVYVIRWNGGNNAGHTIEKDGIKIALHSLPSFPLHKKAIGIIDRGTAVNPQDFVDELLYVEQKTESLKKRIYISGDAILLTDLEKAEEELNNGIAQKSKGGTGRGIAPAYAHKLDRKGLMISDLMAENWKEKLEKYYDDRKTMFKAYRKDLDKCLVADFGGTKRTGHQQKREIGSKEQFIKRLAEARAFLQERKIATNTRLVHNSIYRNPKIGVIFEGAQAIGLHPELGTYPDVTSSNPTLEGIRGGTGVWLPNEIKDKVGVFKLTYMSSVGSRKEAMPTYISLPEKEITKTAGLNTEQLRALFVRNVANEKGTSTGRYRDIYHLDLEMMRYNLRMSGGVEVLTATHVDIAQEKETIKVCTHYTDENGAYMPYQPGLNYIKNAKPHYVKLPGWDGKACTKAKCFEDLPQNAIKFLAFVQEMTGYPITIATNGPLRKNIIYIKTNK
;
A
#
# COMPACT_ATOMS: atom_id res chain seq x y z
N MET A 1 -17.31 43.92 -5.97
CA MET A 1 -17.32 42.50 -5.57
C MET A 1 -16.57 42.36 -4.25
N ALA A 2 -17.29 42.47 -3.12
CA ALA A 2 -16.71 42.24 -1.81
C ALA A 2 -16.57 40.73 -1.60
N LEU A 3 -15.38 40.19 -1.89
CA LEU A 3 -14.98 38.87 -1.41
C LEU A 3 -15.00 38.92 0.11
N SER A 4 -16.01 38.30 0.72
CA SER A 4 -16.12 38.24 2.18
C SER A 4 -14.82 37.69 2.75
N GLN A 5 -14.24 38.40 3.71
CA GLN A 5 -13.11 37.97 4.55
C GLN A 5 -13.53 36.81 5.48
N LYS A 6 -14.11 35.73 4.95
CA LYS A 6 -13.93 34.43 5.57
C LYS A 6 -12.47 34.10 5.32
N THR A 7 -11.64 34.24 6.34
CA THR A 7 -10.26 33.74 6.32
C THR A 7 -10.32 32.36 5.70
N ASN A 8 -9.72 32.18 4.52
CA ASN A 8 -9.87 30.93 3.78
C ASN A 8 -9.19 29.83 4.60
N THR A 9 -9.96 29.11 5.42
CA THR A 9 -9.46 28.14 6.40
C THR A 9 -8.63 27.05 5.72
N ARG A 10 -8.84 26.83 4.42
CA ARG A 10 -8.02 25.96 3.60
C ARG A 10 -6.65 26.56 3.27
N LEU A 11 -6.55 27.85 2.91
CA LEU A 11 -5.23 28.49 2.75
C LEU A 11 -4.44 28.43 4.05
N GLN A 12 -5.13 28.49 5.20
CA GLN A 12 -4.49 28.28 6.50
C GLN A 12 -4.01 26.84 6.69
N ILE A 13 -4.79 25.81 6.33
CA ILE A 13 -4.33 24.42 6.35
C ILE A 13 -3.12 24.24 5.45
N LEU A 14 -3.18 24.71 4.19
CA LEU A 14 -2.09 24.58 3.24
C LEU A 14 -0.82 25.27 3.77
N LYS A 15 -0.95 26.49 4.31
CA LYS A 15 0.16 27.20 4.94
C LYS A 15 0.68 26.44 6.17
N THR A 16 -0.18 25.80 6.94
CA THR A 16 0.22 24.95 8.08
C THR A 16 1.00 23.74 7.59
N GLN A 17 0.50 23.04 6.56
CA GLN A 17 1.17 21.90 5.95
C GLN A 17 2.53 22.28 5.36
N GLU A 18 2.63 23.42 4.68
CA GLU A 18 3.89 23.95 4.13
C GLU A 18 4.87 24.32 5.24
N ASN A 19 4.41 25.03 6.28
CA ASN A 19 5.24 25.35 7.43
C ASN A 19 5.75 24.09 8.14
N LEU A 20 4.90 23.07 8.31
CA LEU A 20 5.29 21.79 8.90
C LEU A 20 6.22 20.98 7.99
N PHE A 21 6.10 21.13 6.68
CA PHE A 21 7.02 20.50 5.72
C PHE A 21 8.42 21.09 5.81
N PHE A 22 8.56 22.42 5.93
CA PHE A 22 9.88 23.08 5.98
C PHE A 22 10.46 23.21 7.39
N TYR A 23 9.62 23.39 8.41
CA TYR A 23 10.05 23.74 9.77
C TYR A 23 9.33 22.93 10.86
N PRO A 24 9.26 21.59 10.78
CA PRO A 24 8.50 20.79 11.73
C PRO A 24 9.03 20.89 13.16
N HIS A 25 10.35 21.03 13.32
CA HIS A 25 11.02 21.16 14.61
C HIS A 25 10.50 22.34 15.45
N GLN A 26 9.99 23.39 14.82
CA GLN A 26 9.47 24.59 15.51
C GLN A 26 8.07 24.38 16.09
N ALA A 27 7.31 23.40 15.60
CA ALA A 27 5.93 23.14 16.02
C ALA A 27 5.82 22.14 17.19
N VAL A 28 6.84 21.31 17.40
CA VAL A 28 6.77 20.14 18.31
C VAL A 28 6.39 20.51 19.73
N GLN A 29 7.11 21.46 20.35
CA GLN A 29 6.87 21.83 21.75
C GLN A 29 5.48 22.45 21.92
N LYS A 30 5.08 23.31 20.98
CA LYS A 30 3.76 23.96 21.02
C LYS A 30 2.62 22.93 20.91
N ALA A 31 2.73 21.97 20.00
CA ALA A 31 1.75 20.89 19.85
C ALA A 31 1.68 20.03 21.12
N TYR A 32 2.83 19.66 21.69
CA TYR A 32 2.89 18.88 22.92
C TYR A 32 2.23 19.61 24.10
N GLU A 33 2.57 20.88 24.31
CA GLU A 33 1.98 21.69 25.39
C GLU A 33 0.46 21.81 25.25
N ARG A 34 -0.04 22.14 24.06
CA ARG A 34 -1.49 22.27 23.82
C ARG A 34 -2.23 20.96 24.06
N ILE A 35 -1.74 19.86 23.50
CA ILE A 35 -2.46 18.59 23.53
C ILE A 35 -2.31 17.86 24.86
N TYR A 36 -1.07 17.74 25.36
CA TYR A 36 -0.80 16.90 26.52
C TYR A 36 -0.89 17.66 27.84
N LYS A 37 -0.56 18.97 27.88
CA LYS A 37 -0.66 19.79 29.10
C LYS A 37 -2.00 20.52 29.20
N LYS A 38 -2.51 21.10 28.11
CA LYS A 38 -3.79 21.84 28.11
C LYS A 38 -5.01 21.00 27.71
N GLY A 39 -4.80 19.81 27.12
CA GLY A 39 -5.90 18.91 26.76
C GLY A 39 -6.64 19.28 25.47
N GLU A 40 -6.06 20.12 24.61
CA GLU A 40 -6.67 20.52 23.33
C GLU A 40 -6.60 19.37 22.31
N THR A 41 -7.63 18.53 22.22
CA THR A 41 -7.62 17.31 21.41
C THR A 41 -8.54 17.37 20.19
N GLN A 42 -8.31 18.33 19.29
CA GLN A 42 -9.06 18.41 18.04
C GLN A 42 -8.57 17.35 17.04
N VAL A 43 -9.46 16.44 16.63
CA VAL A 43 -9.21 15.41 15.61
C VAL A 43 -10.33 15.42 14.57
N GLY A 44 -9.99 15.12 13.32
CA GLY A 44 -10.91 15.19 12.18
C GLY A 44 -10.80 16.51 11.44
N TRP A 45 -11.79 16.81 10.60
CA TRP A 45 -11.81 18.01 9.79
C TRP A 45 -11.79 19.27 10.66
N PRO A 46 -10.99 20.31 10.38
CA PRO A 46 -11.07 21.51 11.18
C PRO A 46 -12.40 22.24 10.93
N LYS A 47 -12.97 22.85 11.98
CA LYS A 47 -14.23 23.59 11.88
C LYS A 47 -14.09 24.72 10.86
N GLY A 48 -15.10 24.88 10.00
CA GLY A 48 -15.12 25.96 8.99
C GLY A 48 -14.19 25.74 7.79
N VAL A 49 -13.63 24.54 7.62
CA VAL A 49 -12.88 24.15 6.42
C VAL A 49 -13.82 23.37 5.50
N GLU A 50 -13.98 23.86 4.28
CA GLU A 50 -14.67 23.11 3.22
C GLU A 50 -13.66 22.33 2.37
N ARG A 51 -14.05 21.12 1.96
CA ARG A 51 -13.31 20.34 0.96
C ARG A 51 -13.31 21.04 -0.39
N TYR A 52 -12.29 20.80 -1.22
CA TYR A 52 -12.32 21.26 -2.61
C TYR A 52 -13.52 20.64 -3.33
N LYS A 53 -14.35 21.47 -3.98
CA LYS A 53 -15.50 21.00 -4.77
C LYS A 53 -15.33 21.20 -6.27
N GLU A 54 -14.22 21.76 -6.72
CA GLU A 54 -14.05 22.01 -8.15
C GLU A 54 -13.56 20.72 -8.85
N ASN A 55 -14.40 20.21 -9.74
CA ASN A 55 -14.09 19.21 -10.76
C ASN A 55 -13.88 17.75 -10.31
N TYR A 56 -14.21 17.38 -9.07
CA TYR A 56 -14.25 15.95 -8.73
C TYR A 56 -15.45 15.25 -9.40
N VAL A 57 -15.30 13.94 -9.61
CA VAL A 57 -16.37 13.02 -9.98
C VAL A 57 -16.97 12.45 -8.71
N ASP A 58 -18.28 12.53 -8.56
CA ASP A 58 -18.96 11.98 -7.39
C ASP A 58 -18.75 10.46 -7.23
N ASN A 59 -18.86 9.99 -5.99
CA ASN A 59 -18.71 8.58 -5.61
C ASN A 59 -17.34 7.97 -5.96
N THR A 60 -16.30 8.79 -6.07
CA THR A 60 -14.92 8.34 -6.28
C THR A 60 -14.09 8.42 -5.01
N CYS A 61 -13.25 7.42 -4.76
CA CYS A 61 -12.33 7.38 -3.62
C CYS A 61 -11.02 6.71 -3.99
N ALA A 62 -9.89 7.17 -3.46
CA ALA A 62 -8.58 6.54 -3.63
C ALA A 62 -7.90 6.31 -2.29
N PHE A 63 -7.30 5.13 -2.13
CA PHE A 63 -6.50 4.76 -0.96
C PHE A 63 -5.04 4.52 -1.35
N VAL A 64 -4.12 5.28 -0.76
CA VAL A 64 -2.66 5.11 -0.92
C VAL A 64 -1.98 4.97 0.43
N GLY A 65 -0.90 4.18 0.49
CA GLY A 65 -0.10 4.03 1.70
C GLY A 65 0.88 5.19 1.78
N ILE A 66 1.02 5.84 2.93
CA ILE A 66 1.90 7.02 3.08
C ILE A 66 3.22 6.71 3.80
N ALA A 67 3.46 5.45 4.13
CA ALA A 67 4.66 4.99 4.82
C ALA A 67 5.46 4.00 3.94
N LEU A 68 5.79 2.83 4.49
CA LEU A 68 6.66 1.82 3.89
C LEU A 68 5.92 0.53 3.48
N GLY A 69 4.58 0.57 3.37
CA GLY A 69 3.75 -0.55 2.95
C GLY A 69 2.93 -1.19 4.06
N ASP A 70 1.97 -2.02 3.65
CA ASP A 70 1.16 -2.89 4.51
C ASP A 70 0.35 -2.17 5.60
N GLU A 71 -0.10 -0.95 5.29
CA GLU A 71 -0.87 -0.11 6.21
C GLU A 71 -2.35 -0.52 6.33
N GLY A 72 -2.77 -1.65 5.78
CA GLY A 72 -4.14 -2.16 5.90
C GLY A 72 -5.15 -1.62 4.88
N LYS A 73 -4.68 -1.15 3.71
CA LYS A 73 -5.53 -0.57 2.64
C LYS A 73 -6.66 -1.47 2.17
N GLY A 74 -6.40 -2.75 1.90
CA GLY A 74 -7.40 -3.66 1.35
C GLY A 74 -8.66 -3.78 2.22
N ARG A 75 -8.50 -3.79 3.54
CA ARG A 75 -9.63 -3.76 4.47
C ARG A 75 -10.42 -2.46 4.38
N LEU A 76 -9.75 -1.31 4.29
CA LEU A 76 -10.43 -0.02 4.16
C LEU A 76 -11.20 0.09 2.85
N VAL A 77 -10.66 -0.47 1.76
CA VAL A 77 -11.36 -0.62 0.48
C VAL A 77 -12.61 -1.49 0.67
N ASP A 78 -12.50 -2.65 1.31
CA ASP A 78 -13.62 -3.54 1.62
C ASP A 78 -14.72 -2.87 2.49
N ASN A 79 -14.32 -2.05 3.47
CA ASN A 79 -15.24 -1.23 4.25
C ASN A 79 -15.94 -0.17 3.38
N LYS A 80 -15.20 0.51 2.49
CA LYS A 80 -15.72 1.57 1.63
C LYS A 80 -16.69 1.05 0.55
N ILE A 81 -16.46 -0.15 0.02
CA ILE A 81 -17.40 -0.78 -0.92
C ILE A 81 -18.78 -0.94 -0.27
N GLU A 82 -18.82 -1.46 0.95
CA GLU A 82 -20.08 -1.63 1.70
C GLU A 82 -20.74 -0.30 2.01
N GLU A 83 -19.98 0.70 2.48
CA GLU A 83 -20.48 2.05 2.72
C GLU A 83 -21.13 2.63 1.46
N MET A 84 -20.48 2.49 0.29
CA MET A 84 -21.05 2.94 -0.98
C MET A 84 -22.31 2.16 -1.38
N LEU A 85 -22.33 0.83 -1.20
CA LEU A 85 -23.47 -0.02 -1.56
C LEU A 85 -24.67 0.12 -0.61
N GLN A 86 -24.50 0.68 0.58
CA GLN A 86 -25.60 1.05 1.49
C GLN A 86 -26.37 2.27 0.98
N ASN A 87 -25.76 3.10 0.13
CA ASN A 87 -26.48 4.18 -0.54
C ASN A 87 -27.38 3.60 -1.64
N PRO A 88 -28.72 3.75 -1.56
CA PRO A 88 -29.64 3.19 -2.55
C PRO A 88 -29.46 3.78 -3.96
N GLY A 89 -28.81 4.94 -4.08
CA GLY A 89 -28.44 5.52 -5.37
C GLY A 89 -27.29 4.80 -6.07
N ILE A 90 -26.51 3.97 -5.36
CA ILE A 90 -25.36 3.23 -5.92
C ILE A 90 -25.76 1.80 -6.27
N GLU A 91 -25.73 1.49 -7.55
CA GLU A 91 -26.08 0.17 -8.07
C GLU A 91 -24.88 -0.79 -8.06
N LYS A 92 -23.68 -0.29 -8.33
CA LYS A 92 -22.43 -1.07 -8.41
C LYS A 92 -21.24 -0.27 -7.93
N VAL A 93 -20.19 -0.97 -7.50
CA VAL A 93 -18.90 -0.38 -7.14
C VAL A 93 -17.78 -1.00 -7.96
N TYR A 94 -16.94 -0.18 -8.58
CA TYR A 94 -15.76 -0.63 -9.31
C TYR A 94 -14.51 -0.40 -8.46
N VAL A 95 -13.65 -1.40 -8.35
CA VAL A 95 -12.39 -1.32 -7.61
C VAL A 95 -11.23 -1.47 -8.60
N ILE A 96 -10.44 -0.41 -8.75
CA ILE A 96 -9.41 -0.28 -9.77
C ILE A 96 -8.03 -0.38 -9.12
N ARG A 97 -7.25 -1.37 -9.55
CA ARG A 97 -5.81 -1.48 -9.30
C ARG A 97 -5.07 -0.89 -10.50
N TRP A 98 -4.23 0.12 -10.27
CA TRP A 98 -3.53 0.84 -11.35
C TRP A 98 -2.01 0.65 -11.34
N ASN A 99 -1.43 0.10 -10.27
CA ASN A 99 0.01 -0.06 -10.10
C ASN A 99 0.38 -1.36 -9.38
N GLY A 100 1.68 -1.66 -9.39
CA GLY A 100 2.27 -2.82 -8.74
C GLY A 100 1.94 -4.10 -9.49
N GLY A 101 1.74 -5.18 -8.75
CA GLY A 101 1.31 -6.47 -9.27
C GLY A 101 0.93 -7.41 -8.13
N ASN A 102 1.25 -8.69 -8.26
CA ASN A 102 1.08 -9.72 -7.21
C ASN A 102 2.10 -9.62 -6.04
N ASN A 103 2.85 -8.52 -5.96
CA ASN A 103 3.71 -8.18 -4.83
C ASN A 103 2.98 -7.42 -3.72
N ALA A 104 1.77 -6.94 -3.97
CA ALA A 104 0.88 -6.46 -2.91
C ALA A 104 0.28 -7.64 -2.15
N GLY A 105 -0.06 -7.44 -0.88
CA GLY A 105 -0.77 -8.43 -0.07
C GLY A 105 -1.87 -7.75 0.73
N HIS A 106 -3.13 -8.01 0.39
CA HIS A 106 -4.30 -7.44 1.05
C HIS A 106 -5.18 -8.55 1.62
N THR A 107 -5.43 -8.49 2.92
CA THR A 107 -6.35 -9.43 3.57
C THR A 107 -7.70 -8.76 3.78
N ILE A 108 -8.76 -9.41 3.31
CA ILE A 108 -10.15 -9.01 3.53
C ILE A 108 -10.91 -10.10 4.27
N GLU A 109 -11.90 -9.71 5.06
CA GLU A 109 -12.69 -10.62 5.88
C GLU A 109 -14.14 -10.14 6.02
N LYS A 110 -15.10 -10.98 5.64
CA LYS A 110 -16.55 -10.69 5.76
C LYS A 110 -17.31 -11.98 6.05
N ASP A 111 -18.26 -11.93 6.98
CA ASP A 111 -19.13 -13.06 7.34
C ASP A 111 -18.37 -14.37 7.64
N GLY A 112 -17.23 -14.27 8.32
CA GLY A 112 -16.34 -15.40 8.66
C GLY A 112 -15.44 -15.89 7.52
N ILE A 113 -15.60 -15.37 6.30
CA ILE A 113 -14.77 -15.71 5.15
C ILE A 113 -13.56 -14.77 5.11
N LYS A 114 -12.36 -15.35 5.27
CA LYS A 114 -11.07 -14.63 5.19
C LYS A 114 -10.29 -14.99 3.95
N ILE A 115 -9.86 -13.96 3.21
CA ILE A 115 -9.17 -14.09 1.92
C ILE A 115 -7.93 -13.19 1.89
N ALA A 116 -6.80 -13.76 1.49
CA ALA A 116 -5.58 -13.02 1.19
C ALA A 116 -5.44 -12.87 -0.34
N LEU A 117 -5.52 -11.62 -0.78
CA LEU A 117 -5.44 -11.16 -2.16
C LEU A 117 -4.05 -10.58 -2.46
N HIS A 118 -3.67 -10.65 -3.73
CA HIS A 118 -2.39 -10.21 -4.27
C HIS A 118 -2.61 -9.33 -5.51
N SER A 119 -3.02 -9.94 -6.62
CA SER A 119 -3.33 -9.23 -7.88
C SER A 119 -4.76 -8.72 -7.88
N LEU A 120 -5.69 -9.51 -7.33
CA LEU A 120 -7.10 -9.15 -7.30
C LEU A 120 -7.33 -7.91 -6.43
N PRO A 121 -8.14 -6.94 -6.91
CA PRO A 121 -8.63 -5.86 -6.07
C PRO A 121 -9.51 -6.39 -4.92
N SER A 122 -9.65 -5.63 -3.85
CA SER A 122 -10.32 -5.98 -2.58
C SER A 122 -11.86 -5.96 -2.64
N PHE A 123 -12.43 -6.55 -3.69
CA PHE A 123 -13.88 -6.59 -3.99
C PHE A 123 -14.60 -7.96 -3.90
N PRO A 124 -13.95 -9.14 -3.93
CA PRO A 124 -14.64 -10.42 -4.13
C PRO A 124 -15.80 -10.73 -3.17
N LEU A 125 -15.75 -10.21 -1.94
CA LEU A 125 -16.78 -10.42 -0.90
C LEU A 125 -18.07 -9.60 -1.11
N HIS A 126 -18.16 -8.81 -2.19
CA HIS A 126 -19.30 -7.92 -2.47
C HIS A 126 -19.91 -8.20 -3.83
N LYS A 127 -21.11 -8.80 -3.88
CA LYS A 127 -21.77 -9.25 -5.13
C LYS A 127 -21.93 -8.17 -6.20
N LYS A 128 -22.19 -6.92 -5.78
CA LYS A 128 -22.36 -5.75 -6.66
C LYS A 128 -21.05 -5.03 -6.99
N ALA A 129 -19.91 -5.56 -6.52
CA ALA A 129 -18.60 -4.99 -6.81
C ALA A 129 -17.90 -5.72 -7.96
N ILE A 130 -17.14 -4.94 -8.74
CA ILE A 130 -16.42 -5.36 -9.93
C ILE A 130 -14.96 -4.89 -9.83
N GLY A 131 -13.99 -5.75 -10.13
CA GLY A 131 -12.59 -5.39 -10.17
C GLY A 131 -12.11 -4.97 -11.57
N ILE A 132 -11.16 -4.04 -11.62
CA ILE A 132 -10.38 -3.70 -12.81
C ILE A 132 -8.89 -3.74 -12.43
N ILE A 133 -8.11 -4.55 -13.14
CA ILE A 133 -6.65 -4.50 -13.12
C ILE A 133 -6.20 -3.78 -14.38
N ASP A 134 -5.69 -2.56 -14.21
CA ASP A 134 -5.48 -1.64 -15.33
C ASP A 134 -4.04 -1.58 -15.81
N ARG A 135 -3.82 -0.85 -16.91
CA ARG A 135 -2.60 -0.82 -17.74
C ARG A 135 -1.28 -0.53 -17.01
N GLY A 136 -1.34 0.11 -15.85
CA GLY A 136 -0.14 0.35 -15.03
C GLY A 136 0.28 -0.84 -14.19
N THR A 137 -0.49 -1.92 -14.12
CA THR A 137 -0.26 -3.10 -13.28
C THR A 137 0.49 -4.19 -14.05
N ALA A 138 1.45 -4.85 -13.39
CA ALA A 138 2.10 -6.06 -13.87
C ALA A 138 1.33 -7.31 -13.43
N VAL A 139 0.96 -8.14 -14.40
CA VAL A 139 0.08 -9.28 -14.20
C VAL A 139 0.76 -10.55 -14.67
N ASN A 140 0.92 -11.51 -13.75
CA ASN A 140 1.24 -12.87 -14.11
C ASN A 140 -0.06 -13.65 -14.36
N PRO A 141 -0.36 -14.05 -15.61
CA PRO A 141 -1.63 -14.70 -15.93
C PRO A 141 -1.84 -16.01 -15.18
N GLN A 142 -0.78 -16.79 -14.96
CA GLN A 142 -0.86 -18.07 -14.25
C GLN A 142 -1.17 -17.83 -12.77
N ASP A 143 -0.39 -16.97 -12.10
CA ASP A 143 -0.63 -16.63 -10.69
C ASP A 143 -2.00 -15.98 -10.50
N PHE A 144 -2.47 -15.15 -11.44
CA PHE A 144 -3.80 -14.54 -11.42
C PHE A 144 -4.91 -15.57 -11.51
N VAL A 145 -4.81 -16.55 -12.41
CA VAL A 145 -5.81 -17.63 -12.54
C VAL A 145 -5.84 -18.48 -11.27
N ASP A 146 -4.68 -18.86 -10.74
CA ASP A 146 -4.58 -19.58 -9.47
C ASP A 146 -5.23 -18.79 -8.32
N GLU A 147 -4.98 -17.48 -8.24
CA GLU A 147 -5.58 -16.60 -7.25
C GLU A 147 -7.10 -16.51 -7.40
N LEU A 148 -7.59 -16.33 -8.63
CA LEU A 148 -9.02 -16.22 -8.91
C LEU A 148 -9.76 -17.52 -8.57
N LEU A 149 -9.22 -18.68 -8.95
CA LEU A 149 -9.81 -19.98 -8.61
C LEU A 149 -9.82 -20.21 -7.10
N TYR A 150 -8.73 -19.87 -6.40
CA TYR A 150 -8.68 -19.94 -4.93
C TYR A 150 -9.73 -19.05 -4.27
N VAL A 151 -9.96 -17.84 -4.80
CA VAL A 151 -10.99 -16.93 -4.29
C VAL A 151 -12.39 -17.48 -4.57
N GLU A 152 -12.66 -17.96 -5.78
CA GLU A 152 -13.95 -18.55 -6.16
C GLU A 152 -14.30 -19.84 -5.38
N GLN A 153 -13.33 -20.54 -4.77
CA GLN A 153 -13.62 -21.63 -3.84
C GLN A 153 -14.26 -21.15 -2.53
N LYS A 154 -14.10 -19.86 -2.20
CA LYS A 154 -14.56 -19.23 -0.96
C LYS A 154 -15.65 -18.19 -1.19
N THR A 155 -15.89 -17.79 -2.43
CA THR A 155 -16.86 -16.77 -2.83
C THR A 155 -17.76 -17.28 -3.94
N GLU A 156 -18.71 -16.47 -4.39
CA GLU A 156 -19.37 -16.71 -5.67
C GLU A 156 -18.40 -16.52 -6.85
N SER A 157 -18.79 -16.99 -8.03
CA SER A 157 -17.99 -16.79 -9.23
C SER A 157 -17.80 -15.30 -9.53
N LEU A 158 -16.58 -14.94 -9.91
CA LEU A 158 -16.17 -13.62 -10.36
C LEU A 158 -16.26 -13.46 -11.88
N LYS A 159 -16.84 -14.44 -12.61
CA LYS A 159 -17.09 -14.32 -14.06
C LYS A 159 -17.91 -13.06 -14.35
N LYS A 160 -17.46 -12.23 -15.30
CA LYS A 160 -18.03 -10.89 -15.61
C LYS A 160 -17.94 -9.84 -14.49
N ARG A 161 -17.19 -10.11 -13.42
CA ARG A 161 -16.94 -9.19 -12.29
C ARG A 161 -15.48 -8.80 -12.14
N ILE A 162 -14.61 -9.19 -13.07
CA ILE A 162 -13.20 -8.79 -13.10
C ILE A 162 -12.75 -8.59 -14.54
N TYR A 163 -12.04 -7.48 -14.77
CA TYR A 163 -11.46 -7.14 -16.06
C TYR A 163 -9.97 -6.87 -15.91
N ILE A 164 -9.18 -7.28 -16.90
CA ILE A 164 -7.76 -6.95 -17.04
C ILE A 164 -7.60 -6.14 -18.32
N SER A 165 -6.90 -5.01 -18.23
CA SER A 165 -6.55 -4.22 -19.41
C SER A 165 -5.65 -5.02 -20.36
N GLY A 166 -5.96 -4.99 -21.65
CA GLY A 166 -5.04 -5.49 -22.68
C GLY A 166 -3.67 -4.81 -22.65
N ASP A 167 -3.59 -3.57 -22.14
CA ASP A 167 -2.34 -2.81 -22.02
C ASP A 167 -1.66 -2.99 -20.66
N ALA A 168 -2.16 -3.89 -19.81
CA ALA A 168 -1.45 -4.27 -18.59
C ALA A 168 -0.15 -5.01 -18.94
N ILE A 169 0.86 -4.85 -18.09
CA ILE A 169 2.20 -5.40 -18.32
C ILE A 169 2.12 -6.92 -18.15
N LEU A 170 2.53 -7.67 -19.17
CA LEU A 170 2.62 -9.12 -19.07
C LEU A 170 3.87 -9.47 -18.26
N LEU A 171 3.64 -10.00 -17.07
CA LEU A 171 4.66 -10.62 -16.24
C LEU A 171 4.57 -12.13 -16.43
N THR A 172 5.70 -12.81 -16.58
CA THR A 172 5.73 -14.27 -16.68
C THR A 172 6.70 -14.85 -15.66
N ASP A 173 6.85 -16.18 -15.66
CA ASP A 173 7.86 -16.83 -14.84
C ASP A 173 9.30 -16.44 -15.29
N LEU A 174 9.49 -15.92 -16.50
CA LEU A 174 10.79 -15.43 -16.97
C LEU A 174 11.26 -14.19 -16.20
N GLU A 175 10.37 -13.23 -15.95
CA GLU A 175 10.69 -12.06 -15.14
C GLU A 175 10.97 -12.45 -13.67
N LYS A 176 10.28 -13.47 -13.14
CA LYS A 176 10.60 -14.03 -11.82
C LYS A 176 12.01 -14.63 -11.78
N ALA A 177 12.38 -15.38 -12.83
CA ALA A 177 13.70 -15.97 -12.94
C ALA A 177 14.79 -14.89 -13.04
N GLU A 178 14.54 -13.84 -13.83
CA GLU A 178 15.46 -12.72 -13.96
C GLU A 178 15.63 -11.96 -12.64
N GLU A 179 14.56 -11.78 -11.85
CA GLU A 179 14.67 -11.22 -10.50
C GLU A 179 15.55 -12.09 -9.60
N GLU A 180 15.39 -13.43 -9.64
CA GLU A 180 16.24 -14.36 -8.89
C GLU A 180 17.71 -14.29 -9.33
N LEU A 181 17.95 -14.21 -10.65
CA LEU A 181 19.29 -14.03 -11.21
C LEU A 181 19.93 -12.73 -10.73
N ASN A 182 19.20 -11.62 -10.84
CA ASN A 182 19.65 -10.29 -10.41
C ASN A 182 19.93 -10.27 -8.91
N ASN A 183 19.09 -10.88 -8.08
CA ASN A 183 19.31 -10.99 -6.63
C ASN A 183 20.54 -11.84 -6.29
N GLY A 184 20.86 -12.86 -7.11
CA GLY A 184 22.06 -13.68 -6.94
C GLY A 184 23.37 -12.97 -7.31
N ILE A 185 23.30 -11.98 -8.22
CA ILE A 185 24.46 -11.22 -8.69
C ILE A 185 24.63 -9.92 -7.90
N ALA A 186 23.53 -9.27 -7.50
CA ALA A 186 23.55 -7.97 -6.86
C ALA A 186 24.15 -8.03 -5.45
N GLN A 187 25.09 -7.11 -5.17
CA GLN A 187 25.68 -6.97 -3.84
C GLN A 187 24.84 -6.07 -2.90
N LYS A 188 23.99 -5.17 -3.44
CA LYS A 188 23.39 -4.05 -2.68
C LYS A 188 21.87 -4.11 -2.44
N SER A 189 21.10 -4.90 -3.20
CA SER A 189 19.64 -5.00 -2.98
C SER A 189 19.21 -6.47 -2.96
N LYS A 190 18.60 -6.89 -1.85
CA LYS A 190 18.04 -8.24 -1.63
C LYS A 190 16.55 -8.20 -1.25
N GLY A 191 15.89 -7.05 -1.48
CA GLY A 191 14.53 -6.75 -1.00
C GLY A 191 13.39 -7.16 -1.94
N GLY A 192 13.72 -7.70 -3.13
CA GLY A 192 12.73 -8.14 -4.11
C GLY A 192 11.77 -9.20 -3.55
N THR A 193 10.51 -9.19 -4.03
CA THR A 193 9.51 -10.16 -3.59
C THR A 193 9.63 -11.52 -4.30
N GLY A 194 10.54 -11.63 -5.29
CA GLY A 194 10.70 -12.82 -6.13
C GLY A 194 9.51 -13.03 -7.06
N ARG A 195 8.83 -11.94 -7.43
CA ARG A 195 7.58 -11.97 -8.21
C ARG A 195 7.73 -11.46 -9.63
N GLY A 196 8.92 -11.02 -10.03
CA GLY A 196 9.26 -10.51 -11.36
C GLY A 196 8.86 -9.05 -11.60
N ILE A 197 8.51 -8.30 -10.55
CA ILE A 197 7.94 -6.96 -10.73
C ILE A 197 8.96 -6.01 -11.33
N ALA A 198 10.17 -5.94 -10.74
CA ALA A 198 11.19 -5.01 -11.23
C ALA A 198 11.62 -5.30 -12.68
N PRO A 199 11.94 -6.55 -13.07
CA PRO A 199 12.20 -6.88 -14.47
C PRO A 199 11.02 -6.55 -15.40
N ALA A 200 9.78 -6.83 -15.00
CA ALA A 200 8.61 -6.54 -15.84
C ALA A 200 8.47 -5.02 -16.14
N TYR A 201 8.63 -4.17 -15.12
CA TYR A 201 8.61 -2.72 -15.31
C TYR A 201 9.84 -2.22 -16.09
N ALA A 202 11.03 -2.78 -15.84
CA ALA A 202 12.23 -2.44 -16.60
C ALA A 202 12.04 -2.76 -18.09
N HIS A 203 11.53 -3.94 -18.43
CA HIS A 203 11.24 -4.33 -19.80
C HIS A 203 10.21 -3.40 -20.48
N LYS A 204 9.17 -2.96 -19.75
CA LYS A 204 8.24 -1.95 -20.26
C LYS A 204 8.96 -0.65 -20.62
N LEU A 205 9.82 -0.15 -19.73
CA LEU A 205 10.57 1.09 -19.94
C LEU A 205 11.59 0.95 -21.08
N ASP A 206 12.22 -0.22 -21.20
CA ASP A 206 13.12 -0.57 -22.29
C ASP A 206 12.40 -0.83 -23.62
N ARG A 207 11.06 -0.84 -23.62
CA ARG A 207 10.18 -1.15 -24.77
C ARG A 207 10.39 -2.56 -25.34
N LYS A 208 10.87 -3.48 -24.50
CA LYS A 208 11.04 -4.91 -24.80
C LYS A 208 10.00 -5.79 -24.12
N GLY A 209 9.32 -5.25 -23.11
CA GLY A 209 8.29 -5.94 -22.35
C GLY A 209 7.03 -6.17 -23.18
N LEU A 210 6.35 -7.26 -22.89
CA LEU A 210 5.09 -7.63 -23.51
C LEU A 210 3.91 -7.11 -22.69
N MET A 211 2.76 -6.99 -23.33
CA MET A 211 1.49 -6.62 -22.71
C MET A 211 0.53 -7.81 -22.70
N ILE A 212 -0.56 -7.75 -21.92
CA ILE A 212 -1.60 -8.78 -21.92
C ILE A 212 -2.19 -8.99 -23.32
N SER A 213 -2.25 -7.93 -24.15
CA SER A 213 -2.66 -8.01 -25.55
C SER A 213 -1.76 -8.91 -26.40
N ASP A 214 -0.46 -8.98 -26.12
CA ASP A 214 0.46 -9.91 -26.80
C ASP A 214 0.13 -11.37 -26.48
N LEU A 215 -0.28 -11.68 -25.24
CA LEU A 215 -0.77 -13.01 -24.88
C LEU A 215 -2.11 -13.33 -25.55
N MET A 216 -2.96 -12.33 -25.75
CA MET A 216 -4.27 -12.52 -26.39
C MET A 216 -4.22 -12.57 -27.92
N ALA A 217 -3.11 -12.11 -28.53
CA ALA A 217 -2.93 -12.08 -29.97
C ALA A 217 -3.00 -13.47 -30.62
N GLU A 218 -3.17 -13.51 -31.94
CA GLU A 218 -3.16 -14.77 -32.70
C GLU A 218 -1.76 -15.40 -32.73
N ASN A 219 -0.72 -14.58 -32.93
CA ASN A 219 0.68 -15.00 -32.94
C ASN A 219 1.33 -15.00 -31.55
N TRP A 220 0.54 -15.08 -30.46
CA TRP A 220 1.04 -15.05 -29.08
C TRP A 220 2.12 -16.10 -28.81
N LYS A 221 1.97 -17.29 -29.40
CA LYS A 221 2.86 -18.44 -29.17
C LYS A 221 4.26 -18.16 -29.71
N GLU A 222 4.36 -17.74 -30.98
CA GLU A 222 5.63 -17.37 -31.62
C GLU A 222 6.33 -16.25 -30.84
N LYS A 223 5.58 -15.21 -30.46
CA LYS A 223 6.11 -14.10 -29.65
C LYS A 223 6.72 -14.60 -28.34
N LEU A 224 5.99 -15.45 -27.60
CA LEU A 224 6.46 -15.94 -26.30
C LEU A 224 7.55 -17.00 -26.38
N GLU A 225 7.59 -17.78 -27.47
CA GLU A 225 8.70 -18.70 -27.75
C GLU A 225 9.99 -17.94 -28.00
N LYS A 226 9.95 -16.89 -28.84
CA LYS A 226 11.08 -15.98 -29.04
C LYS A 226 11.49 -15.28 -27.74
N TYR A 227 10.50 -14.78 -26.99
CA TYR A 227 10.70 -14.17 -25.68
C TYR A 227 11.46 -15.14 -24.74
N TYR A 228 11.05 -16.42 -24.68
CA TYR A 228 11.77 -17.45 -23.92
C TYR A 228 13.21 -17.68 -24.42
N ASP A 229 13.42 -17.82 -25.73
CA ASP A 229 14.73 -18.09 -26.32
C ASP A 229 15.73 -16.94 -26.07
N ASP A 230 15.27 -15.68 -26.12
CA ASP A 230 16.06 -14.50 -25.77
C ASP A 230 16.53 -14.56 -24.31
N ARG A 231 15.62 -14.89 -23.38
CA ARG A 231 15.96 -15.05 -21.96
C ARG A 231 16.89 -16.24 -21.72
N LYS A 232 16.71 -17.34 -22.45
CA LYS A 232 17.58 -18.50 -22.37
C LYS A 232 19.01 -18.15 -22.79
N THR A 233 19.15 -17.33 -23.83
CA THR A 233 20.44 -16.80 -24.29
C THR A 233 21.10 -15.92 -23.21
N MET A 234 20.33 -15.02 -22.60
CA MET A 234 20.82 -14.21 -21.47
C MET A 234 21.30 -15.07 -20.29
N PHE A 235 20.53 -16.07 -19.86
CA PHE A 235 20.92 -16.94 -18.75
C PHE A 235 22.19 -17.74 -19.05
N LYS A 236 22.35 -18.23 -20.29
CA LYS A 236 23.60 -18.88 -20.73
C LYS A 236 24.82 -17.96 -20.62
N ALA A 237 24.68 -16.66 -20.93
CA ALA A 237 25.76 -15.68 -20.78
C ALA A 237 26.21 -15.56 -19.31
N TYR A 238 25.30 -15.72 -18.35
CA TYR A 238 25.60 -15.80 -16.92
C TYR A 238 26.00 -17.20 -16.43
N ARG A 239 26.20 -18.17 -17.33
CA ARG A 239 26.48 -19.58 -17.02
C ARG A 239 25.41 -20.21 -16.11
N LYS A 240 24.15 -19.81 -16.33
CA LYS A 240 22.97 -20.36 -15.64
C LYS A 240 22.06 -21.08 -16.63
N ASP A 241 21.32 -22.05 -16.12
CA ASP A 241 20.30 -22.79 -16.86
C ASP A 241 18.92 -22.21 -16.54
N LEU A 242 18.28 -21.58 -17.52
CA LEU A 242 16.96 -20.97 -17.35
C LEU A 242 15.91 -22.02 -16.98
N ASP A 243 15.95 -23.18 -17.64
CA ASP A 243 14.95 -24.22 -17.55
C ASP A 243 14.86 -24.76 -16.10
N LYS A 244 15.99 -24.83 -15.41
CA LYS A 244 16.13 -25.30 -14.02
C LYS A 244 15.97 -24.18 -12.98
N CYS A 245 15.73 -22.94 -13.40
CA CYS A 245 15.58 -21.84 -12.46
C CYS A 245 14.30 -22.01 -11.63
N LEU A 246 14.43 -22.01 -10.30
CA LEU A 246 13.31 -22.14 -9.38
C LEU A 246 12.68 -20.78 -9.07
N VAL A 247 11.42 -20.60 -9.44
CA VAL A 247 10.65 -19.37 -9.20
C VAL A 247 9.46 -19.62 -8.27
N ALA A 248 8.92 -18.57 -7.68
CA ALA A 248 7.79 -18.68 -6.76
C ALA A 248 6.56 -19.29 -7.45
N ASP A 249 6.04 -20.39 -6.88
CA ASP A 249 4.85 -21.08 -7.35
C ASP A 249 3.63 -20.65 -6.53
N PHE A 250 2.80 -19.78 -7.12
CA PHE A 250 1.66 -19.22 -6.43
C PHE A 250 0.58 -20.27 -6.14
N GLY A 251 0.16 -21.04 -7.14
CA GLY A 251 -0.83 -22.11 -6.99
C GLY A 251 -0.38 -23.21 -6.03
N GLY A 252 0.89 -23.62 -6.09
CA GLY A 252 1.48 -24.52 -5.08
C GLY A 252 1.39 -23.94 -3.67
N THR A 253 1.75 -22.67 -3.49
CA THR A 253 1.70 -22.00 -2.18
C THR A 253 0.28 -21.93 -1.62
N LYS A 254 -0.73 -21.64 -2.46
CA LYS A 254 -2.13 -21.58 -2.02
C LYS A 254 -2.68 -22.95 -1.63
N ARG A 255 -2.26 -24.02 -2.31
CA ARG A 255 -2.70 -25.40 -2.01
C ARG A 255 -2.10 -25.95 -0.72
N THR A 256 -0.82 -25.70 -0.47
CA THR A 256 -0.12 -26.27 0.70
C THR A 256 -0.15 -25.36 1.92
N GLY A 257 -0.44 -24.06 1.75
CA GLY A 257 -0.31 -23.06 2.81
C GLY A 257 1.14 -22.65 3.11
N HIS A 258 2.12 -23.22 2.40
CA HIS A 258 3.54 -22.96 2.60
C HIS A 258 4.20 -22.54 1.29
N GLN A 259 5.20 -21.65 1.36
CA GLN A 259 5.87 -21.15 0.16
C GLN A 259 6.42 -22.29 -0.69
N GLN A 260 5.96 -22.36 -1.94
CA GLN A 260 6.41 -23.33 -2.93
C GLN A 260 7.23 -22.63 -4.02
N LYS A 261 8.12 -23.40 -4.65
CA LYS A 261 8.82 -23.01 -5.88
C LYS A 261 8.58 -24.05 -6.96
N ARG A 262 8.65 -23.62 -8.22
CA ARG A 262 8.61 -24.49 -9.40
C ARG A 262 9.72 -24.11 -10.35
N GLU A 263 10.20 -25.07 -11.13
CA GLU A 263 11.10 -24.78 -12.24
C GLU A 263 10.37 -24.02 -13.36
N ILE A 264 11.10 -23.20 -14.12
CA ILE A 264 10.59 -22.65 -15.37
C ILE A 264 10.20 -23.78 -16.32
N GLY A 265 11.04 -24.81 -16.40
CA GLY A 265 10.90 -25.93 -17.30
C GLY A 265 11.31 -25.60 -18.73
N SER A 266 11.13 -26.58 -19.62
CA SER A 266 11.40 -26.42 -21.05
C SER A 266 10.50 -25.36 -21.68
N LYS A 267 10.84 -24.92 -22.89
CA LYS A 267 10.03 -23.97 -23.66
C LYS A 267 8.60 -24.47 -23.84
N GLU A 268 8.43 -25.76 -24.12
CA GLU A 268 7.12 -26.40 -24.29
C GLU A 268 6.30 -26.35 -23.01
N GLN A 269 6.93 -26.62 -21.86
CA GLN A 269 6.26 -26.56 -20.55
C GLN A 269 5.86 -25.12 -20.19
N PHE A 270 6.74 -24.15 -20.43
CA PHE A 270 6.46 -22.73 -20.21
C PHE A 270 5.28 -22.25 -21.07
N ILE A 271 5.30 -22.54 -22.38
CA ILE A 271 4.24 -22.17 -23.31
C ILE A 271 2.93 -22.87 -22.96
N LYS A 272 2.95 -24.14 -22.55
CA LYS A 272 1.76 -24.86 -22.12
C LYS A 272 1.04 -24.16 -20.96
N ARG A 273 1.78 -23.77 -19.91
CA ARG A 273 1.17 -23.07 -18.76
C ARG A 273 0.56 -21.72 -19.15
N LEU A 274 1.19 -21.00 -20.08
CA LEU A 274 0.65 -19.75 -20.63
C LEU A 274 -0.59 -19.99 -21.52
N ALA A 275 -0.61 -21.09 -22.29
CA ALA A 275 -1.77 -21.47 -23.09
C ALA A 275 -3.01 -21.74 -22.21
N GLU A 276 -2.82 -22.43 -21.10
CA GLU A 276 -3.87 -22.72 -20.12
C GLU A 276 -4.44 -21.43 -19.51
N ALA A 277 -3.56 -20.54 -19.03
CA ALA A 277 -3.98 -19.24 -18.50
C ALA A 277 -4.66 -18.37 -19.57
N ARG A 278 -4.14 -18.37 -20.81
CA ARG A 278 -4.74 -17.66 -21.93
C ARG A 278 -6.14 -18.16 -22.23
N ALA A 279 -6.33 -19.48 -22.35
CA ALA A 279 -7.63 -20.09 -22.62
C ALA A 279 -8.67 -19.69 -21.55
N PHE A 280 -8.27 -19.71 -20.27
CA PHE A 280 -9.11 -19.28 -19.16
C PHE A 280 -9.53 -17.80 -19.27
N LEU A 281 -8.58 -16.91 -19.56
CA LEU A 281 -8.86 -15.47 -19.71
C LEU A 281 -9.80 -15.20 -20.89
N GLN A 282 -9.65 -15.93 -22.00
CA GLN A 282 -10.50 -15.81 -23.18
C GLN A 282 -11.92 -16.31 -22.94
N GLU A 283 -12.07 -17.52 -22.39
CA GLU A 283 -13.37 -18.13 -22.10
C GLU A 283 -14.22 -17.23 -21.19
N ARG A 284 -13.57 -16.57 -20.23
CA ARG A 284 -14.22 -15.68 -19.27
C ARG A 284 -14.27 -14.22 -19.69
N LYS A 285 -13.72 -13.86 -20.86
CA LYS A 285 -13.64 -12.48 -21.39
C LYS A 285 -13.06 -11.49 -20.36
N ILE A 286 -12.02 -11.92 -19.64
CA ILE A 286 -11.39 -11.13 -18.58
C ILE A 286 -10.47 -10.07 -19.19
N ALA A 287 -9.61 -10.47 -20.13
CA ALA A 287 -8.75 -9.54 -20.85
C ALA A 287 -9.58 -8.74 -21.85
N THR A 288 -9.59 -7.41 -21.71
CA THR A 288 -10.45 -6.53 -22.51
C THR A 288 -9.85 -5.14 -22.70
N ASN A 289 -10.45 -4.34 -23.57
CA ASN A 289 -10.19 -2.91 -23.64
C ASN A 289 -10.90 -2.21 -22.47
N THR A 290 -10.17 -1.96 -21.37
CA THR A 290 -10.71 -1.31 -20.17
C THR A 290 -11.21 0.11 -20.41
N ARG A 291 -10.81 0.79 -21.51
CA ARG A 291 -11.36 2.10 -21.88
C ARG A 291 -12.88 2.08 -22.03
N LEU A 292 -13.45 1.02 -22.61
CA LEU A 292 -14.89 0.89 -22.78
C LEU A 292 -15.61 0.75 -21.43
N VAL A 293 -15.02 -0.01 -20.51
CA VAL A 293 -15.51 -0.16 -19.13
C VAL A 293 -15.47 1.20 -18.43
N HIS A 294 -14.33 1.90 -18.51
CA HIS A 294 -14.17 3.24 -17.93
C HIS A 294 -15.19 4.24 -18.48
N ASN A 295 -15.39 4.28 -19.80
CA ASN A 295 -16.40 5.16 -20.42
C ASN A 295 -17.81 4.90 -19.86
N SER A 296 -18.15 3.65 -19.55
CA SER A 296 -19.47 3.31 -19.00
C SER A 296 -19.68 3.72 -17.53
N ILE A 297 -18.59 3.92 -16.77
CA ILE A 297 -18.63 4.22 -15.33
C ILE A 297 -18.26 5.67 -15.01
N TYR A 298 -17.49 6.32 -15.88
CA TYR A 298 -16.99 7.67 -15.65
C TYR A 298 -18.16 8.67 -15.54
N ARG A 299 -18.22 9.40 -14.42
CA ARG A 299 -19.30 10.33 -14.06
C ARG A 299 -20.71 9.73 -13.98
N ASN A 300 -20.84 8.41 -13.90
CA ASN A 300 -22.14 7.78 -13.69
C ASN A 300 -22.56 7.91 -12.21
N PRO A 301 -23.64 8.64 -11.87
CA PRO A 301 -24.02 8.90 -10.48
C PRO A 301 -24.45 7.64 -9.71
N LYS A 302 -24.75 6.55 -10.43
CA LYS A 302 -25.15 5.26 -9.87
C LYS A 302 -23.98 4.33 -9.58
N ILE A 303 -22.76 4.75 -9.88
CA ILE A 303 -21.56 3.93 -9.78
C ILE A 303 -20.60 4.52 -8.77
N GLY A 304 -20.19 3.69 -7.80
CA GLY A 304 -19.04 3.97 -6.96
C GLY A 304 -17.75 3.53 -7.64
N VAL A 305 -16.67 4.31 -7.50
CA VAL A 305 -15.35 3.95 -8.03
C VAL A 305 -14.31 4.11 -6.92
N ILE A 306 -13.57 3.04 -6.65
CA ILE A 306 -12.52 3.00 -5.64
C ILE A 306 -11.20 2.67 -6.32
N PHE A 307 -10.20 3.52 -6.16
CA PHE A 307 -8.83 3.26 -6.55
C PHE A 307 -8.08 2.64 -5.37
N GLU A 308 -7.56 1.44 -5.58
CA GLU A 308 -6.79 0.69 -4.58
C GLU A 308 -5.30 0.74 -4.92
N GLY A 309 -4.51 1.49 -4.14
CA GLY A 309 -3.07 1.59 -4.35
C GLY A 309 -2.33 0.33 -3.88
N ALA A 310 -1.39 -0.14 -4.68
CA ALA A 310 -0.41 -1.14 -4.25
C ALA A 310 0.80 -0.46 -3.58
N GLN A 311 1.42 -1.14 -2.60
CA GLN A 311 2.55 -0.60 -1.85
C GLN A 311 2.24 0.76 -1.16
N ALA A 312 3.23 1.63 -1.04
CA ALA A 312 3.15 2.92 -0.34
C ALA A 312 4.14 3.92 -0.93
N ILE A 313 3.92 5.21 -0.70
CA ILE A 313 4.69 6.31 -1.28
C ILE A 313 6.18 6.24 -0.92
N GLY A 314 6.54 5.82 0.30
CA GLY A 314 7.95 5.65 0.70
C GLY A 314 8.69 4.55 -0.08
N LEU A 315 7.96 3.78 -0.91
CA LEU A 315 8.48 2.77 -1.83
C LEU A 315 8.47 3.25 -3.29
N HIS A 316 8.11 4.49 -3.59
CA HIS A 316 8.12 5.02 -4.95
C HIS A 316 9.55 4.97 -5.55
N PRO A 317 9.72 4.60 -6.84
CA PRO A 317 11.05 4.43 -7.44
C PRO A 317 11.93 5.70 -7.40
N GLU A 318 11.30 6.87 -7.49
CA GLU A 318 12.00 8.18 -7.52
C GLU A 318 11.89 8.96 -6.21
N LEU A 319 10.87 8.67 -5.39
CA LEU A 319 10.54 9.46 -4.19
C LEU A 319 10.74 8.66 -2.90
N GLY A 320 11.06 7.37 -3.01
CA GLY A 320 11.27 6.46 -1.91
C GLY A 320 12.75 6.19 -1.65
N THR A 321 13.03 5.32 -0.69
CA THR A 321 14.38 5.01 -0.20
C THR A 321 15.18 4.09 -1.13
N TYR A 322 15.48 4.58 -2.34
CA TYR A 322 16.24 3.86 -3.37
C TYR A 322 17.61 3.36 -2.84
N PRO A 323 18.05 2.12 -3.18
CA PRO A 323 17.49 1.19 -4.16
C PRO A 323 16.39 0.27 -3.63
N ASP A 324 16.06 0.32 -2.33
CA ASP A 324 15.02 -0.52 -1.76
C ASP A 324 13.66 0.15 -1.96
N VAL A 325 13.09 0.01 -3.15
CA VAL A 325 11.84 0.61 -3.61
C VAL A 325 11.07 -0.36 -4.53
N THR A 326 9.81 -0.07 -4.83
CA THR A 326 9.07 -0.74 -5.91
C THR A 326 9.42 -0.10 -7.27
N SER A 327 9.03 -0.74 -8.36
CA SER A 327 9.25 -0.25 -9.73
C SER A 327 7.99 0.40 -10.35
N SER A 328 6.95 0.61 -9.54
CA SER A 328 5.70 1.24 -9.95
C SER A 328 5.46 2.56 -9.21
N ASN A 329 4.53 3.39 -9.67
CA ASN A 329 4.15 4.63 -8.99
C ASN A 329 2.95 4.39 -8.02
N PRO A 330 3.19 4.27 -6.69
CA PRO A 330 2.13 4.10 -5.68
C PRO A 330 1.42 5.39 -5.25
N THR A 331 1.79 6.54 -5.81
CA THR A 331 1.15 7.83 -5.48
C THR A 331 -0.20 7.96 -6.21
N LEU A 332 -0.99 8.98 -5.85
CA LEU A 332 -2.21 9.30 -6.57
C LEU A 332 -1.92 9.73 -8.03
N GLU A 333 -0.79 10.40 -8.30
CA GLU A 333 -0.37 10.74 -9.68
C GLU A 333 -0.20 9.50 -10.56
N GLY A 334 0.12 8.35 -9.96
CA GLY A 334 0.20 7.07 -10.66
C GLY A 334 -1.13 6.66 -11.31
N ILE A 335 -2.28 7.13 -10.83
CA ILE A 335 -3.61 6.81 -11.38
C ILE A 335 -3.74 7.29 -12.81
N ARG A 336 -3.18 8.47 -13.13
CA ARG A 336 -3.23 9.04 -14.49
C ARG A 336 -2.59 8.12 -15.51
N GLY A 337 -1.33 7.74 -15.27
CA GLY A 337 -0.60 6.83 -16.16
C GLY A 337 -1.10 5.38 -16.09
N GLY A 338 -1.51 4.95 -14.90
CA GLY A 338 -1.90 3.56 -14.63
C GLY A 338 -3.30 3.18 -15.11
N THR A 339 -4.19 4.15 -15.30
CA THR A 339 -5.52 3.93 -15.89
C THR A 339 -5.65 4.52 -17.30
N GLY A 340 -4.94 5.63 -17.56
CA GLY A 340 -5.07 6.37 -18.82
C GLY A 340 -6.46 6.97 -19.05
N VAL A 341 -7.26 7.15 -17.99
CA VAL A 341 -8.60 7.77 -18.06
C VAL A 341 -8.80 8.78 -16.95
N TRP A 342 -8.47 8.41 -15.71
CA TRP A 342 -8.79 9.20 -14.52
C TRP A 342 -7.65 10.12 -14.15
N LEU A 343 -7.97 11.34 -13.75
CA LEU A 343 -7.01 12.28 -13.19
C LEU A 343 -7.09 12.32 -11.66
N PRO A 344 -5.97 12.47 -10.94
CA PRO A 344 -5.97 12.49 -9.47
C PRO A 344 -6.86 13.60 -8.89
N ASN A 345 -6.90 14.77 -9.54
CA ASN A 345 -7.73 15.91 -9.13
C ASN A 345 -9.24 15.66 -9.32
N GLU A 346 -9.63 14.69 -10.13
CA GLU A 346 -11.04 14.29 -10.32
C GLU A 346 -11.53 13.36 -9.20
N ILE A 347 -10.65 12.85 -8.34
CA ILE A 347 -11.03 11.92 -7.29
C ILE A 347 -11.49 12.69 -6.06
N LYS A 348 -12.72 12.41 -5.62
CA LYS A 348 -13.39 13.12 -4.52
C LYS A 348 -12.76 12.85 -3.16
N ASP A 349 -12.65 11.58 -2.77
CA ASP A 349 -12.03 11.18 -1.51
C ASP A 349 -10.59 10.70 -1.76
N LYS A 350 -9.58 11.47 -1.34
CA LYS A 350 -8.15 11.11 -1.50
C LYS A 350 -7.52 10.80 -0.14
N VAL A 351 -7.38 9.51 0.16
CA VAL A 351 -7.10 9.00 1.50
C VAL A 351 -5.68 8.42 1.59
N GLY A 352 -4.89 8.97 2.51
CA GLY A 352 -3.61 8.41 2.93
C GLY A 352 -3.78 7.45 4.11
N VAL A 353 -3.18 6.26 4.03
CA VAL A 353 -3.29 5.23 5.07
C VAL A 353 -1.94 5.00 5.73
N PHE A 354 -1.93 4.98 7.06
CA PHE A 354 -0.72 4.74 7.85
C PHE A 354 -1.00 3.93 9.12
N LYS A 355 0.05 3.41 9.76
CA LYS A 355 -0.02 2.75 11.06
C LYS A 355 0.28 3.78 12.15
N LEU A 356 -0.59 3.90 13.13
CA LEU A 356 -0.58 5.03 14.07
C LEU A 356 0.64 4.99 15.00
N THR A 357 1.03 3.82 15.50
CA THR A 357 1.95 3.74 16.64
C THR A 357 3.37 3.27 16.28
N TYR A 358 3.62 2.95 15.01
CA TYR A 358 4.89 2.45 14.48
C TYR A 358 4.88 2.50 12.93
N MET A 359 6.02 2.21 12.33
CA MET A 359 6.12 1.86 10.91
C MET A 359 6.72 0.46 10.76
N SER A 360 6.45 -0.17 9.62
CA SER A 360 6.93 -1.51 9.31
C SER A 360 7.43 -1.60 7.88
N SER A 361 8.46 -2.40 7.61
CA SER A 361 8.95 -2.62 6.25
C SER A 361 9.48 -4.04 6.04
N VAL A 362 9.71 -4.40 4.78
CA VAL A 362 10.43 -5.60 4.36
C VAL A 362 11.51 -5.16 3.39
N GLY A 363 12.77 -5.54 3.63
CA GLY A 363 13.88 -5.22 2.73
C GLY A 363 15.16 -4.86 3.50
N SER A 364 16.07 -4.14 2.83
CA SER A 364 17.32 -3.65 3.38
C SER A 364 17.27 -2.21 3.91
N ARG A 365 16.09 -1.54 3.87
CA ARG A 365 15.87 -0.18 4.43
C ARG A 365 16.39 0.03 5.86
N LYS A 366 16.44 -1.02 6.67
CA LYS A 366 16.97 -0.99 8.05
C LYS A 366 18.41 -0.47 8.14
N GLU A 367 19.17 -0.52 7.04
CA GLU A 367 20.55 -0.05 6.96
C GLU A 367 20.67 1.48 6.85
N ALA A 368 19.58 2.19 6.54
CA ALA A 368 19.59 3.64 6.32
C ALA A 368 18.56 4.42 7.12
N MET A 369 17.41 3.82 7.44
CA MET A 369 16.33 4.50 8.13
C MET A 369 16.69 4.67 9.62
N PRO A 370 16.85 5.92 10.13
CA PRO A 370 17.33 6.16 11.50
C PRO A 370 16.35 5.72 12.59
N THR A 371 15.08 5.55 12.23
CA THR A 371 14.00 5.14 13.14
C THR A 371 13.89 3.63 13.31
N TYR A 372 14.78 2.85 12.69
CA TYR A 372 14.81 1.39 12.79
C TYR A 372 15.06 0.93 14.23
N ILE A 373 14.31 -0.07 14.67
CA ILE A 373 14.52 -0.74 15.95
C ILE A 373 15.14 -2.10 15.69
N SER A 374 16.42 -2.23 16.07
CA SER A 374 17.17 -3.47 15.88
C SER A 374 16.53 -4.63 16.65
N LEU A 375 16.02 -5.61 15.90
CA LEU A 375 15.48 -6.85 16.42
C LEU A 375 16.08 -8.04 15.67
N PRO A 376 16.30 -9.18 16.35
CA PRO A 376 16.57 -10.45 15.68
C PRO A 376 15.59 -10.73 14.53
N GLU A 377 16.11 -11.29 13.43
CA GLU A 377 15.30 -11.62 12.24
C GLU A 377 14.45 -12.89 12.41
N LYS A 378 14.79 -13.72 13.39
CA LYS A 378 14.08 -14.95 13.74
C LYS A 378 13.02 -14.67 14.80
N GLU A 379 12.12 -15.63 14.97
CA GLU A 379 11.17 -15.63 16.09
C GLU A 379 11.92 -15.54 17.43
N ILE A 380 11.43 -14.66 18.31
CA ILE A 380 12.04 -14.39 19.60
C ILE A 380 11.16 -15.04 20.67
N THR A 381 11.68 -16.08 21.32
CA THR A 381 10.99 -16.80 22.41
C THR A 381 11.45 -16.38 23.80
N LYS A 382 12.59 -15.69 23.90
CA LYS A 382 13.15 -15.16 25.16
C LYS A 382 13.33 -13.65 25.08
N THR A 383 12.83 -12.94 26.08
CA THR A 383 12.87 -11.46 26.15
C THR A 383 14.03 -10.91 26.98
N ALA A 384 14.75 -11.77 27.69
CA ALA A 384 15.91 -11.39 28.49
C ALA A 384 16.99 -10.73 27.60
N GLY A 385 17.49 -9.57 28.04
CA GLY A 385 18.51 -8.81 27.32
C GLY A 385 17.98 -7.81 26.28
N LEU A 386 16.67 -7.78 26.02
CA LEU A 386 16.07 -6.75 25.16
C LEU A 386 15.87 -5.45 25.92
N ASN A 387 16.21 -4.32 25.30
CA ASN A 387 15.91 -3.00 25.84
C ASN A 387 14.42 -2.64 25.67
N THR A 388 13.97 -1.53 26.26
CA THR A 388 12.56 -1.10 26.22
C THR A 388 12.01 -0.93 24.80
N GLU A 389 12.80 -0.41 23.86
CA GLU A 389 12.36 -0.22 22.47
C GLU A 389 12.24 -1.55 21.73
N GLN A 390 13.15 -2.47 21.99
CA GLN A 390 13.11 -3.83 21.43
C GLN A 390 11.91 -4.61 21.98
N LEU A 391 11.60 -4.48 23.27
CA LEU A 391 10.40 -5.06 23.87
C LEU A 391 9.13 -4.49 23.23
N ARG A 392 9.08 -3.18 23.00
CA ARG A 392 7.99 -2.53 22.26
C ARG A 392 7.86 -3.08 20.84
N ALA A 393 8.96 -3.12 20.09
CA ALA A 393 8.95 -3.59 18.71
C ALA A 393 8.55 -5.07 18.62
N LEU A 394 8.95 -5.90 19.59
CA LEU A 394 8.52 -7.29 19.70
C LEU A 394 7.02 -7.39 20.01
N PHE A 395 6.50 -6.58 20.94
CA PHE A 395 5.07 -6.47 21.21
C PHE A 395 4.30 -6.12 19.93
N VAL A 396 4.74 -5.09 19.21
CA VAL A 396 4.16 -4.68 17.92
C VAL A 396 4.16 -5.85 16.93
N ARG A 397 5.32 -6.51 16.74
CA ARG A 397 5.42 -7.65 15.81
C ARG A 397 4.42 -8.76 16.12
N ASN A 398 4.28 -9.10 17.40
CA ASN A 398 3.45 -10.21 17.84
C ASN A 398 1.96 -9.87 17.80
N VAL A 399 1.58 -8.70 18.33
CA VAL A 399 0.15 -8.32 18.45
C VAL A 399 -0.43 -7.89 17.10
N ALA A 400 0.32 -7.14 16.29
CA ALA A 400 -0.13 -6.76 14.94
C ALA A 400 0.13 -7.85 13.88
N ASN A 401 0.77 -8.96 14.26
CA ASN A 401 1.14 -10.06 13.37
C ASN A 401 1.93 -9.54 12.14
N GLU A 402 2.99 -8.78 12.38
CA GLU A 402 3.84 -8.16 11.37
C GLU A 402 4.74 -9.19 10.67
N LYS A 403 4.10 -10.05 9.88
CA LYS A 403 4.71 -11.12 9.10
C LYS A 403 4.23 -11.01 7.65
N GLY A 404 5.15 -11.12 6.70
CA GLY A 404 4.84 -11.07 5.28
C GLY A 404 3.95 -12.25 4.88
N THR A 405 2.80 -11.99 4.25
CA THR A 405 1.86 -13.04 3.79
C THR A 405 2.42 -13.89 2.66
N SER A 406 3.32 -13.32 1.85
CA SER A 406 3.95 -14.01 0.71
C SER A 406 5.26 -14.72 1.06
N THR A 407 6.04 -14.16 2.00
CA THR A 407 7.40 -14.65 2.32
C THR A 407 7.50 -15.34 3.68
N GLY A 408 6.52 -15.14 4.56
CA GLY A 408 6.58 -15.60 5.95
C GLY A 408 7.63 -14.88 6.80
N ARG A 409 8.33 -13.87 6.29
CA ARG A 409 9.37 -13.14 7.04
C ARG A 409 8.74 -12.13 8.01
N TYR A 410 9.32 -11.98 9.20
CA TYR A 410 8.97 -10.89 10.09
C TYR A 410 9.36 -9.55 9.47
N ARG A 411 8.52 -8.54 9.65
CA ARG A 411 8.77 -7.19 9.15
C ARG A 411 9.67 -6.45 10.12
N ASP A 412 10.56 -5.62 9.58
CA ASP A 412 11.31 -4.67 10.37
C ASP A 412 10.36 -3.63 10.97
N ILE A 413 10.59 -3.27 12.24
CA ILE A 413 9.79 -2.28 12.95
C ILE A 413 10.62 -1.01 13.12
N TYR A 414 9.95 0.12 12.95
CA TYR A 414 10.49 1.45 13.08
C TYR A 414 9.60 2.25 14.02
N HIS A 415 10.17 3.22 14.72
CA HIS A 415 9.37 4.26 15.35
C HIS A 415 8.50 4.98 14.30
N LEU A 416 7.35 5.52 14.73
CA LEU A 416 6.55 6.37 13.84
C LEU A 416 7.40 7.57 13.41
N ASP A 417 7.49 7.78 12.10
CA ASP A 417 8.37 8.79 11.51
C ASP A 417 7.58 9.91 10.83
N LEU A 418 7.31 10.98 11.58
CA LEU A 418 6.51 12.09 11.08
C LEU A 418 7.26 12.95 10.05
N GLU A 419 8.60 12.97 10.09
CA GLU A 419 9.40 13.67 9.08
C GLU A 419 9.24 13.02 7.72
N MET A 420 9.44 11.70 7.65
CA MET A 420 9.21 10.95 6.43
C MET A 420 7.75 11.03 5.97
N MET A 421 6.78 10.90 6.89
CA MET A 421 5.36 10.94 6.54
C MET A 421 4.94 12.30 5.97
N ARG A 422 5.42 13.43 6.51
CA ARG A 422 5.13 14.76 5.95
C ARG A 422 5.66 14.90 4.53
N TYR A 423 6.88 14.42 4.28
CA TYR A 423 7.43 14.39 2.93
C TYR A 423 6.56 13.57 1.98
N ASN A 424 6.22 12.32 2.37
CA ASN A 424 5.39 11.45 1.55
C ASN A 424 3.99 12.03 1.30
N LEU A 425 3.40 12.69 2.29
CA LEU A 425 2.11 13.36 2.15
C LEU A 425 2.17 14.51 1.16
N ARG A 426 3.21 15.34 1.25
CA ARG A 426 3.44 16.43 0.30
C ARG A 426 3.66 15.90 -1.13
N MET A 427 4.34 14.77 -1.27
CA MET A 427 4.63 14.12 -2.56
C MET A 427 3.52 13.16 -3.04
N SER A 428 2.41 13.04 -2.31
CA SER A 428 1.40 11.99 -2.55
C SER A 428 0.56 12.15 -3.80
N GLY A 429 0.61 13.30 -4.47
CA GLY A 429 -0.30 13.63 -5.57
C GLY A 429 -1.68 14.13 -5.11
N GLY A 430 -1.78 14.64 -3.88
CA GLY A 430 -2.98 15.34 -3.40
C GLY A 430 -3.85 14.55 -2.41
N VAL A 431 -3.27 13.73 -1.54
CA VAL A 431 -3.97 13.24 -0.34
C VAL A 431 -4.54 14.42 0.45
N GLU A 432 -5.76 14.28 0.94
CA GLU A 432 -6.45 15.33 1.69
C GLU A 432 -6.79 14.91 3.13
N VAL A 433 -6.93 13.60 3.37
CA VAL A 433 -7.26 13.03 4.69
C VAL A 433 -6.48 11.78 4.97
N LEU A 434 -6.37 11.47 6.26
CA LEU A 434 -5.68 10.29 6.77
C LEU A 434 -6.65 9.29 7.39
N THR A 435 -6.31 8.03 7.22
CA THR A 435 -6.81 6.92 8.02
C THR A 435 -5.67 6.35 8.84
N ALA A 436 -5.80 6.47 10.17
CA ALA A 436 -4.90 5.87 11.13
C ALA A 436 -5.30 4.41 11.35
N THR A 437 -4.38 3.48 11.18
CA THR A 437 -4.61 2.07 11.53
C THR A 437 -3.92 1.71 12.83
N HIS A 438 -4.37 0.64 13.47
CA HIS A 438 -3.69 0.06 14.63
C HIS A 438 -3.68 0.97 15.89
N VAL A 439 -4.78 1.69 16.16
CA VAL A 439 -4.91 2.44 17.44
C VAL A 439 -4.93 1.49 18.65
N ASP A 440 -5.28 0.22 18.44
CA ASP A 440 -5.25 -0.85 19.44
C ASP A 440 -3.84 -1.36 19.78
N ILE A 441 -2.81 -0.96 19.03
CA ILE A 441 -1.43 -1.41 19.25
C ILE A 441 -0.69 -0.43 20.18
N ALA A 442 -1.09 -0.45 21.46
CA ALA A 442 -0.49 0.34 22.54
C ALA A 442 -0.71 -0.33 23.92
N GLN A 443 0.10 0.08 24.91
CA GLN A 443 -0.04 -0.34 26.30
C GLN A 443 -0.01 0.88 27.24
N GLU A 444 -0.82 0.84 28.31
CA GLU A 444 -1.07 2.00 29.18
C GLU A 444 0.19 2.50 29.92
N LYS A 445 1.04 1.58 30.40
CA LYS A 445 2.27 1.91 31.13
C LYS A 445 3.48 2.10 30.22
N GLU A 446 3.27 2.13 28.91
CA GLU A 446 4.33 2.25 27.93
C GLU A 446 4.49 3.69 27.45
N THR A 447 5.71 4.07 27.07
CA THR A 447 5.98 5.32 26.36
C THR A 447 6.21 5.03 24.89
N ILE A 448 5.50 5.72 24.01
CA ILE A 448 5.66 5.63 22.56
C ILE A 448 6.58 6.76 22.11
N LYS A 449 7.74 6.40 21.55
CA LYS A 449 8.62 7.36 20.87
C LYS A 449 8.11 7.60 19.44
N VAL A 450 7.98 8.88 19.10
CA VAL A 450 7.59 9.35 17.77
C VAL A 450 8.69 10.26 17.25
N CYS A 451 9.30 9.90 16.12
CA CYS A 451 10.28 10.75 15.46
C CYS A 451 9.55 11.95 14.87
N THR A 452 9.98 13.14 15.27
CA THR A 452 9.34 14.39 14.87
C THR A 452 10.11 15.13 13.80
N HIS A 453 11.43 15.01 13.78
CA HIS A 453 12.34 15.61 12.82
C HIS A 453 13.73 14.95 12.96
N TYR A 454 14.62 15.22 12.01
CA TYR A 454 16.02 14.84 12.13
C TYR A 454 16.90 16.06 12.38
N THR A 455 18.07 15.80 12.95
CA THR A 455 19.17 16.75 13.02
C THR A 455 20.43 16.14 12.43
N ASP A 456 21.35 17.01 12.01
CA ASP A 456 22.70 16.60 11.63
C ASP A 456 23.56 16.30 12.88
N GLU A 457 24.85 16.05 12.67
CA GLU A 457 25.77 15.76 13.77
C GLU A 457 25.95 16.93 14.74
N ASN A 458 25.76 18.17 14.28
CA ASN A 458 25.88 19.43 15.03
C ASN A 458 24.56 19.84 15.71
N GLY A 459 23.48 19.09 15.50
CA GLY A 459 22.16 19.38 16.06
C GLY A 459 21.32 20.35 15.24
N ALA A 460 21.75 20.74 14.03
CA ALA A 460 20.97 21.56 13.12
C ALA A 460 19.87 20.72 12.45
N TYR A 461 18.70 21.32 12.18
CA TYR A 461 17.61 20.63 11.50
C TYR A 461 18.05 20.09 10.13
N MET A 462 17.75 18.82 9.89
CA MET A 462 18.04 18.12 8.65
C MET A 462 16.70 17.64 8.04
N PRO A 463 16.27 18.17 6.89
CA PRO A 463 15.01 17.76 6.27
C PRO A 463 15.11 16.31 5.79
N TYR A 464 14.02 15.55 5.83
CA TYR A 464 14.02 14.24 5.16
C TYR A 464 14.17 14.39 3.66
N GLN A 465 15.13 13.66 3.09
CA GLN A 465 15.27 13.47 1.67
C GLN A 465 15.46 11.97 1.40
N PRO A 466 14.61 11.34 0.57
CA PRO A 466 14.74 9.93 0.27
C PRO A 466 16.07 9.62 -0.43
N GLY A 467 16.75 8.57 0.03
CA GLY A 467 18.03 8.11 -0.50
C GLY A 467 18.94 7.65 0.64
N LEU A 468 19.41 6.40 0.59
CA LEU A 468 20.00 5.74 1.77
C LEU A 468 21.17 6.53 2.38
N ASN A 469 22.02 7.18 1.58
CA ASN A 469 23.22 7.85 2.11
C ASN A 469 22.92 9.15 2.87
N TYR A 470 21.93 9.93 2.43
CA TYR A 470 21.64 11.23 3.03
C TYR A 470 21.04 11.05 4.43
N ILE A 471 20.02 10.19 4.55
CA ILE A 471 19.35 9.96 5.86
C ILE A 471 20.13 9.05 6.80
N LYS A 472 21.13 8.29 6.33
CA LYS A 472 21.86 7.32 7.16
C LYS A 472 22.51 7.95 8.39
N ASN A 473 22.98 9.19 8.27
CA ASN A 473 23.65 9.90 9.37
C ASN A 473 22.71 10.86 10.11
N ALA A 474 21.43 10.93 9.74
CA ALA A 474 20.46 11.78 10.43
C ALA A 474 20.24 11.26 11.85
N LYS A 475 20.23 12.17 12.82
CA LYS A 475 19.91 11.90 14.22
C LYS A 475 18.42 12.13 14.46
N PRO A 476 17.63 11.08 14.76
CA PRO A 476 16.20 11.23 15.00
C PRO A 476 15.91 11.88 16.35
N HIS A 477 15.12 12.95 16.32
CA HIS A 477 14.58 13.60 17.51
C HIS A 477 13.19 13.09 17.84
N TYR A 478 13.09 12.44 18.99
CA TYR A 478 11.86 11.81 19.46
C TYR A 478 11.13 12.66 20.49
N VAL A 479 9.82 12.78 20.31
CA VAL A 479 8.92 13.09 21.44
C VAL A 479 8.49 11.78 22.10
N LYS A 480 8.38 11.79 23.43
CA LYS A 480 7.93 10.66 24.24
C LYS A 480 6.47 10.88 24.62
N LEU A 481 5.56 10.11 24.05
CA LEU A 481 4.13 10.23 24.28
C LEU A 481 3.62 9.08 25.17
N PRO A 482 2.77 9.36 26.17
CA PRO A 482 2.11 8.33 26.96
C PRO A 482 1.31 7.35 26.09
N GLY A 483 1.45 6.07 26.38
CA GLY A 483 0.61 5.01 25.82
C GLY A 483 -0.80 4.99 26.43
N TRP A 484 -1.58 3.99 26.01
CA TRP A 484 -2.96 3.77 26.45
C TRP A 484 -3.31 2.29 26.40
N ASP A 485 -4.42 1.90 27.02
CA ASP A 485 -4.91 0.54 26.93
C ASP A 485 -5.43 0.21 25.52
N GLY A 486 -4.62 -0.49 24.73
CA GLY A 486 -5.01 -0.98 23.41
C GLY A 486 -6.17 -1.97 23.44
N LYS A 487 -6.37 -2.74 24.52
CA LYS A 487 -7.51 -3.65 24.66
C LYS A 487 -8.81 -2.86 24.81
N ALA A 488 -8.79 -1.74 25.54
CA ALA A 488 -9.93 -0.84 25.62
C ALA A 488 -10.31 -0.29 24.23
N CYS A 489 -9.31 0.07 23.41
CA CYS A 489 -9.56 0.48 22.03
C CYS A 489 -10.34 -0.57 21.24
N THR A 490 -10.07 -1.87 21.39
CA THR A 490 -10.79 -2.91 20.61
C THR A 490 -12.29 -3.01 20.87
N LYS A 491 -12.76 -2.44 21.98
CA LYS A 491 -14.17 -2.39 22.38
C LYS A 491 -14.86 -1.07 22.00
N ALA A 492 -14.09 -0.03 21.66
CA ALA A 492 -14.61 1.28 21.29
C ALA A 492 -15.47 1.19 20.02
N LYS A 493 -16.63 1.85 20.04
CA LYS A 493 -17.57 1.91 18.91
C LYS A 493 -17.60 3.29 18.26
N CYS A 494 -17.32 4.33 19.03
CA CYS A 494 -17.15 5.70 18.54
C CYS A 494 -15.83 6.30 19.03
N PHE A 495 -15.54 7.52 18.59
CA PHE A 495 -14.29 8.20 18.89
C PHE A 495 -14.19 8.58 20.37
N GLU A 496 -15.32 8.91 21.01
CA GLU A 496 -15.42 9.27 22.42
C GLU A 496 -15.15 8.08 23.36
N ASP A 497 -15.33 6.85 22.87
CA ASP A 497 -15.02 5.63 23.63
C ASP A 497 -13.50 5.36 23.73
N LEU A 498 -12.69 6.07 22.94
CA LEU A 498 -11.24 5.86 22.95
C LEU A 498 -10.61 6.39 24.24
N PRO A 499 -9.57 5.71 24.77
CA PRO A 499 -8.80 6.25 25.87
C PRO A 499 -8.27 7.66 25.59
N GLN A 500 -8.26 8.53 26.59
CA GLN A 500 -7.87 9.93 26.40
C GLN A 500 -6.47 10.10 25.80
N ASN A 501 -5.52 9.22 26.16
CA ASN A 501 -4.18 9.25 25.58
C ASN A 501 -4.16 8.82 24.09
N ALA A 502 -5.07 7.95 23.65
CA ALA A 502 -5.23 7.61 22.23
C ALA A 502 -5.76 8.81 21.44
N ILE A 503 -6.75 9.51 22.01
CA ILE A 503 -7.30 10.75 21.44
C ILE A 503 -6.22 11.84 21.33
N LYS A 504 -5.43 12.05 22.41
CA LYS A 504 -4.28 12.96 22.41
C LYS A 504 -3.24 12.58 21.37
N PHE A 505 -2.95 11.28 21.21
CA PHE A 505 -1.98 10.81 20.22
C PHE A 505 -2.45 11.07 18.78
N LEU A 506 -3.73 10.79 18.48
CA LEU A 506 -4.35 11.13 17.19
C LEU A 506 -4.27 12.64 16.93
N ALA A 507 -4.61 13.47 17.93
CA ALA A 507 -4.51 14.93 17.82
C ALA A 507 -3.07 15.37 17.53
N PHE A 508 -2.08 14.76 18.19
CA PHE A 508 -0.67 15.09 17.99
C PHE A 508 -0.20 14.74 16.58
N VAL A 509 -0.53 13.55 16.08
CA VAL A 509 -0.17 13.15 14.71
C VAL A 509 -0.88 14.03 13.68
N GLN A 510 -2.15 14.36 13.88
CA GLN A 510 -2.87 15.29 13.02
C GLN A 510 -2.21 16.69 13.01
N GLU A 511 -1.89 17.26 14.18
CA GLU A 511 -1.26 18.58 14.28
C GLU A 511 0.12 18.58 13.64
N MET A 512 0.92 17.52 13.83
CA MET A 512 2.28 17.42 13.29
C MET A 512 2.35 16.99 11.82
N THR A 513 1.26 16.55 11.22
CA THR A 513 1.18 16.29 9.77
C THR A 513 0.47 17.44 9.04
N GLY A 514 -0.44 18.13 9.71
CA GLY A 514 -1.32 19.13 9.10
C GLY A 514 -2.46 18.52 8.28
N TYR A 515 -2.69 17.20 8.38
CA TYR A 515 -3.74 16.50 7.64
C TYR A 515 -4.82 15.95 8.60
N PRO A 516 -6.11 16.16 8.32
CA PRO A 516 -7.19 15.60 9.12
C PRO A 516 -7.16 14.07 9.18
N ILE A 517 -7.27 13.50 10.37
CA ILE A 517 -7.48 12.07 10.57
C ILE A 517 -8.98 11.81 10.73
N THR A 518 -9.59 11.19 9.73
CA THR A 518 -11.06 11.00 9.69
C THR A 518 -11.49 9.57 10.01
N ILE A 519 -10.56 8.63 10.07
CA ILE A 519 -10.83 7.23 10.38
C ILE A 519 -9.69 6.70 11.25
N ALA A 520 -10.05 5.92 12.27
CA ALA A 520 -9.12 5.09 13.03
C ALA A 520 -9.55 3.61 12.99
N THR A 521 -8.64 2.66 12.81
CA THR A 521 -8.94 1.23 13.04
C THR A 521 -8.48 0.80 14.42
N ASN A 522 -9.32 0.05 15.12
CA ASN A 522 -9.15 -0.36 16.51
C ASN A 522 -9.20 -1.88 16.68
N GLY A 523 -8.49 -2.62 15.84
CA GLY A 523 -8.47 -4.08 15.85
C GLY A 523 -8.47 -4.67 14.45
N PRO A 524 -8.22 -5.98 14.31
CA PRO A 524 -8.04 -6.62 13.01
C PRO A 524 -9.35 -6.88 12.26
N LEU A 525 -10.47 -7.05 12.97
CA LEU A 525 -11.74 -7.42 12.35
C LEU A 525 -12.33 -6.26 11.56
N ARG A 526 -13.08 -6.59 10.51
CA ARG A 526 -13.74 -5.62 9.64
C ARG A 526 -14.56 -4.54 10.38
N LYS A 527 -15.27 -4.93 11.44
CA LYS A 527 -16.11 -4.06 12.27
C LYS A 527 -15.34 -3.07 13.14
N ASN A 528 -14.03 -3.27 13.34
CA ASN A 528 -13.20 -2.45 14.21
C ASN A 528 -12.73 -1.16 13.51
N ILE A 529 -13.67 -0.28 13.21
CA ILE A 529 -13.44 0.99 12.54
C ILE A 529 -14.18 2.12 13.26
N ILE A 530 -13.51 3.24 13.46
CA ILE A 530 -14.03 4.43 14.12
C ILE A 530 -13.99 5.58 13.11
N TYR A 531 -15.15 6.15 12.82
CA TYR A 531 -15.28 7.34 11.97
C TYR A 531 -15.21 8.61 12.81
N ILE A 532 -14.40 9.56 12.36
CA ILE A 532 -14.08 10.81 13.06
C ILE A 532 -14.54 11.97 12.17
N LYS A 533 -15.58 12.70 12.59
CA LYS A 533 -16.14 13.82 11.82
C LYS A 533 -15.35 15.10 12.10
N THR A 534 -15.54 15.65 13.29
CA THR A 534 -14.77 16.73 13.94
C THR A 534 -15.28 16.77 15.37
N ASN A 535 -14.41 16.63 16.38
CA ASN A 535 -14.87 16.79 17.77
C ASN A 535 -14.85 18.26 18.21
N LYS A 536 -15.84 18.61 19.04
CA LYS A 536 -16.18 19.98 19.43
C LYS A 536 -15.06 20.66 20.20
#